data_AF-A0A1F8RVH9-F1
#
_entry.id   AF-A0A1F8RVH9-F1
#
_cell.length_a   1.000
_cell.length_b   1.000
_cell.length_c   1.000
_cell.angle_alpha   90.00
_cell.angle_beta   90.00
_cell.angle_gamma   90.00
#
_symmetry.space_group_name_H-M   'P 1'
#
loop_
_entity.id
_entity.type
_entity.pdbx_description
1 polymer ?
#
loop_
_entity_poly.entity_id
_entity_poly.type
_entity_poly.pdbx_seq_one_letter_code
_entity_poly.pdbx_strand_id
1 'polypeptide(L)' 'MHPIQHPRNTIIIGGAFVLVAAIYALGAVPLGYHIEWAGVTMLAALGVAMAIMFYVLIAGSSKD' A
#
# COMPACT_ATOMS: atom_id res chain seq x y z
N MET A 1 0.59 24.57 -11.52
CA MET A 1 1.02 23.16 -11.62
C MET A 1 0.90 22.54 -10.23
N HIS A 2 -0.15 21.76 -9.97
CA HIS A 2 -0.40 21.20 -8.64
C HIS A 2 0.55 20.02 -8.35
N PRO A 3 1.27 20.00 -7.21
CA PRO A 3 2.29 18.98 -6.87
C PRO A 3 1.79 17.53 -6.74
N ILE A 4 0.48 17.30 -6.85
CA ILE A 4 -0.18 16.02 -6.51
C ILE A 4 -0.02 14.96 -7.62
N GLN A 5 0.39 15.34 -8.83
CA GLN A 5 0.35 14.47 -10.02
C GLN A 5 1.65 13.74 -10.37
N HIS A 6 2.64 13.76 -9.48
CA HIS A 6 3.89 13.07 -9.79
C HIS A 6 3.76 11.56 -9.54
N PRO A 7 4.12 10.67 -10.49
CA PRO A 7 4.12 9.21 -10.32
C PRO A 7 4.85 8.67 -9.07
N ARG A 8 5.67 9.48 -8.40
CA ARG A 8 6.24 9.15 -7.08
C ARG A 8 5.18 8.93 -5.99
N ASN A 9 4.01 9.58 -6.07
CA ASN A 9 2.96 9.42 -5.05
C ASN A 9 2.30 8.03 -5.10
N THR A 10 2.35 7.34 -6.24
CA THR A 10 1.88 5.96 -6.38
C THR A 10 2.62 5.00 -5.44
N ILE A 11 3.93 5.19 -5.30
CA ILE A 11 4.77 4.37 -4.42
C ILE A 11 4.42 4.62 -2.95
N ILE A 12 3.95 5.82 -2.60
CA ILE A 12 3.57 6.16 -1.23
C ILE A 12 2.35 5.35 -0.78
N ILE A 13 1.36 5.17 -1.66
CA ILE A 13 0.14 4.41 -1.33
C ILE A 13 0.45 2.93 -1.14
N GLY A 14 1.18 2.32 -2.09
CA GLY A 14 1.62 0.93 -1.94
C GLY A 14 2.51 0.74 -0.71
N GLY A 15 3.44 1.67 -0.48
CA GLY A 15 4.34 1.66 0.67
C GLY A 15 3.60 1.76 2.02
N ALA A 16 2.52 2.53 2.10
CA ALA A 16 1.71 2.64 3.31
C ALA A 16 1.08 1.29 3.71
N PHE A 17 0.58 0.52 2.74
CA PHE A 17 0.03 -0.81 3.00
C PHE A 17 1.10 -1.82 3.42
N VAL A 18 2.31 -1.76 2.84
CA VAL A 18 3.44 -2.59 3.27
C VAL A 18 3.85 -2.25 4.71
N LEU A 19 3.87 -0.97 5.06
CA LEU A 19 4.13 -0.52 6.43
C LEU A 19 3.08 -1.06 7.41
N VAL A 20 1.79 -0.98 7.05
CA VAL A 20 0.69 -1.52 7.87
C VAL A 20 0.81 -3.04 8.02
N ALA A 21 1.14 -3.78 6.95
CA ALA A 21 1.37 -5.22 7.00
C ALA A 21 2.54 -5.59 7.93
N ALA A 22 3.62 -4.81 7.91
CA ALA A 22 4.75 -4.99 8.81
C ALA A 22 4.36 -4.73 10.27
N ILE A 23 3.62 -3.66 10.55
CA ILE A 23 3.12 -3.36 11.91
C ILE A 23 2.17 -4.45 12.39
N TYR A 24 1.27 -4.94 11.53
CA TYR A 24 0.35 -6.03 11.85
C TYR A 24 1.09 -7.32 12.24
N ALA A 25 2.09 -7.72 11.47
CA ALA A 25 2.88 -8.91 11.74
C ALA A 25 3.77 -8.76 12.99
N LEU A 26 4.48 -7.64 13.10
CA LEU A 26 5.43 -7.40 14.20
C LEU A 26 4.72 -7.11 15.51
N GLY A 27 3.51 -6.55 15.47
CA GLY A 27 2.67 -6.31 16.66
C GLY A 27 2.13 -7.59 17.29
N ALA A 28 1.99 -8.68 16.53
CA ALA A 28 1.55 -9.97 17.07
C ALA A 28 2.58 -10.58 18.05
N VAL A 29 3.88 -10.40 17.77
CA VAL A 29 4.99 -10.97 18.54
C VAL A 29 5.02 -10.52 20.01
N PRO A 30 5.02 -9.21 20.35
CA PRO A 30 5.05 -8.76 21.75
C PRO A 30 3.75 -9.08 22.51
N LEU A 31 2.64 -9.33 21.81
CA LEU A 31 1.35 -9.67 22.39
C LEU A 31 1.18 -11.18 22.61
N GLY A 32 2.16 -12.01 22.23
CA GLY A 32 2.11 -13.47 22.34
C GLY A 32 1.17 -14.14 21.34
N TYR A 33 0.69 -13.41 20.33
CA TYR A 33 -0.15 -13.96 19.27
C TYR A 33 0.70 -14.55 18.14
N HIS A 34 0.13 -15.53 17.44
CA HIS A 34 0.75 -16.06 16.22
C HIS A 34 0.58 -15.04 15.09
N ILE A 35 1.60 -14.95 14.24
CA ILE A 35 1.53 -14.10 13.05
C ILE A 35 0.53 -14.72 12.06
N GLU A 36 -0.58 -14.03 11.83
CA GLU A 36 -1.56 -14.43 10.82
C GLU A 36 -1.07 -14.06 9.42
N TRP A 37 -0.31 -14.95 8.81
CA TRP A 37 0.24 -14.76 7.48
C TRP A 37 -0.83 -14.55 6.40
N ALA A 38 -2.05 -15.09 6.59
CA ALA A 38 -3.18 -14.82 5.70
C ALA A 38 -3.56 -13.32 5.69
N GLY A 39 -3.62 -12.67 6.86
CA GLY A 39 -3.87 -11.23 6.96
C GLY A 39 -2.72 -10.40 6.38
N VAL A 40 -1.47 -10.80 6.65
CA VAL A 40 -0.27 -10.12 6.11
C VAL A 40 -0.24 -10.17 4.57
N THR A 41 -0.48 -11.35 4.00
CA THR A 41 -0.49 -11.56 2.54
C THR A 41 -1.65 -10.82 1.87
N MET A 42 -2.84 -10.81 2.48
CA MET A 42 -3.96 -9.99 2.02
C MET A 42 -3.61 -8.50 2.03
N LEU A 43 -3.04 -7.98 3.12
CA LEU A 43 -2.64 -6.57 3.21
C LEU A 43 -1.59 -6.19 2.17
N ALA A 44 -0.61 -7.07 1.94
CA ALA A 44 0.39 -6.88 0.89
C ALA A 44 -0.25 -6.86 -0.51
N ALA A 45 -1.11 -7.83 -0.83
CA ALA A 45 -1.81 -7.90 -2.11
C ALA A 45 -2.72 -6.67 -2.34
N LEU A 46 -3.43 -6.23 -1.29
CA LEU A 46 -4.24 -5.01 -1.32
C LEU A 46 -3.36 -3.77 -1.58
N GLY A 47 -2.20 -3.66 -0.93
CA GLY A 47 -1.25 -2.57 -1.18
C GLY A 47 -0.79 -2.50 -2.63
N VAL A 48 -0.47 -3.64 -3.22
CA VAL A 48 -0.12 -3.74 -4.65
C VAL A 48 -1.30 -3.33 -5.52
N ALA A 49 -2.50 -3.84 -5.24
CA ALA A 49 -3.71 -3.49 -6.00
C ALA A 49 -4.01 -1.99 -5.96
N MET A 50 -3.90 -1.36 -4.79
CA MET A 50 -4.11 0.09 -4.61
C MET A 50 -3.04 0.91 -5.33
N ALA A 51 -1.78 0.47 -5.31
CA ALA A 51 -0.71 1.12 -6.06
C ALA A 51 -0.97 1.05 -7.57
N ILE A 52 -1.39 -0.10 -8.09
CA ILE A 52 -1.76 -0.26 -9.51
C ILE A 52 -2.96 0.64 -9.85
N MET A 53 -4.02 0.62 -9.04
CA MET A 53 -5.20 1.46 -9.26
C MET A 53 -4.82 2.95 -9.31
N PHE A 54 -4.00 3.42 -8.37
CA PHE A 54 -3.59 4.81 -8.34
C PHE A 54 -2.70 5.19 -9.54
N TYR A 55 -1.82 4.28 -9.97
CA TYR A 55 -1.08 4.46 -11.21
C TYR A 55 -2.02 4.60 -12.42
N VAL A 56 -3.02 3.74 -12.54
CA VAL A 56 -4.02 3.79 -13.62
C VAL A 56 -4.79 5.11 -13.59
N LEU A 57 -5.21 5.59 -12.41
CA LEU A 57 -5.88 6.89 -12.27
C LEU A 57 -5.01 8.06 -12.72
N ILE A 58 -3.70 8.03 -12.44
CA ILE A 58 -2.76 9.05 -12.92
C ILE A 58 -2.53 8.92 -14.44
N ALA A 59 -2.30 7.72 -14.94
CA ALA A 59 -2.00 7.47 -16.35
C ALA A 59 -3.20 7.76 -17.27
N GLY A 60 -4.43 7.48 -16.79
CA GLY A 60 -5.67 7.75 -17.52
C GLY A 60 -6.22 9.16 -17.31
N SER A 61 -5.70 9.93 -16.35
CA SER A 61 -6.06 11.33 -16.15
C SER A 61 -5.54 12.16 -17.33
N SER A 62 -6.37 12.36 -18.36
CA SER A 62 -6.15 13.36 -19.42
C SER A 62 -6.07 14.75 -18.77
N LYS A 63 -4.86 15.22 -18.53
CA LYS A 63 -4.50 16.63 -18.53
C LYS A 63 -3.56 16.79 -19.74
N ASP A 64 -3.71 17.64 -20.73
CA ASP A 64 -4.38 18.95 -20.88
C ASP A 64 -4.48 19.81 -19.61
#